data_AF-A0A3N5EB79-F1
#
_entry.id   AF-A0A3N5EB79-F1
#
_cell.length_a   1.000
_cell.length_b   1.000
_cell.length_c   1.000
_cell.angle_alpha   90.00
_cell.angle_beta   90.00
_cell.angle_gamma   90.00
#
_symmetry.space_group_name_H-M   'P 1'
#
loop_
_entity.id
_entity.type
_entity.pdbx_description
1 polymer ?
#
loop_
_entity_poly.entity_id
_entity_poly.type
_entity_poly.pdbx_seq_one_letter_code
_entity_poly.pdbx_strand_id
1 'polypeptide(L)'
;MKLATSSLVLLLLCATLVSDLHAQARPIQSPRDSVSLTMDTNAISINYGRPSMRGRTIMGGLVPWGKVWRTGANEATHVRTNFDMTFGGVPVTRGLYTLWTLPSENGWKVILNKQTGQWGTRYDERQDLARFDAKVETLDAPVDTFTIGLRQTGSTSAEMALSWEKTRVIVPFEKNDKIRPLSPPDSAQASVGGKTVRVRYSKPFMRGREIWGVVVPWDSVWRTGANNATSLQTETGLTVGEQTIPAGSYVLRSVPKENSFTLIISRRGEGQGPIPDSLVVARVPMQMEKADKPIDPFKIWFDQGPNGGALLKLGWADRVYSVAVAAK
;
A
#
# COMPACT_ATOMS: atom_id res chain seq x y z
N MET A 1 64.28 66.36 -35.87
CA MET A 1 63.84 66.31 -34.45
C MET A 1 62.47 65.66 -34.38
N LYS A 2 62.36 64.64 -33.51
CA LYS A 2 61.19 63.81 -33.15
C LYS A 2 60.71 62.77 -34.19
N LEU A 3 60.98 61.50 -33.81
CA LEU A 3 60.62 60.26 -34.46
C LEU A 3 59.10 60.00 -34.41
N ALA A 4 58.55 59.44 -35.49
CA ALA A 4 57.25 58.78 -35.48
C ALA A 4 57.45 57.29 -35.16
N THR A 5 56.80 56.80 -34.10
CA THR A 5 56.88 55.42 -33.64
C THR A 5 55.56 54.69 -33.85
N SER A 6 55.67 53.48 -34.43
CA SER A 6 54.98 52.23 -34.07
C SER A 6 53.47 52.13 -34.31
N SER A 7 52.96 51.22 -35.14
CA SER A 7 53.05 49.73 -35.19
C SER A 7 51.75 49.10 -34.67
N LEU A 8 51.06 48.44 -35.59
CA LEU A 8 50.52 47.07 -35.51
C LEU A 8 49.95 46.58 -34.15
N VAL A 9 48.62 46.43 -34.09
CA VAL A 9 47.90 45.57 -33.11
C VAL A 9 46.82 44.82 -33.91
N LEU A 10 47.10 43.62 -34.42
CA LEU A 10 46.94 42.29 -33.80
C LEU A 10 45.49 41.87 -33.51
N LEU A 11 45.03 40.93 -34.35
CA LEU A 11 43.82 40.13 -34.26
C LEU A 11 43.94 39.11 -33.09
N LEU A 12 43.04 39.11 -32.11
CA LEU A 12 42.87 38.07 -31.07
C LEU A 12 41.36 37.97 -30.74
N LEU A 13 40.63 36.94 -31.16
CA LEU A 13 40.50 35.56 -30.66
C LEU A 13 39.22 35.39 -29.83
N CYS A 14 38.33 34.51 -30.33
CA CYS A 14 37.12 34.00 -29.71
C CYS A 14 37.32 33.51 -28.27
N ALA A 15 36.36 33.85 -27.39
CA ALA A 15 35.84 32.94 -26.36
C ALA A 15 34.47 33.46 -25.87
N THR A 16 33.39 32.94 -26.46
CA THR A 16 32.06 33.07 -25.85
C THR A 16 32.01 32.19 -24.61
N LEU A 17 31.79 32.82 -23.46
CA LEU A 17 31.56 32.15 -22.18
C LEU A 17 30.26 31.36 -22.23
N VAL A 18 30.35 30.05 -22.51
CA VAL A 18 29.26 29.12 -22.17
C VAL A 18 29.34 28.89 -20.66
N SER A 19 28.46 29.56 -19.91
CA SER A 19 28.33 29.29 -18.48
C SER A 19 27.52 28.01 -18.32
N ASP A 20 28.18 26.89 -18.03
CA ASP A 20 27.52 25.66 -17.63
C ASP A 20 26.73 25.89 -16.33
N LEU A 21 25.41 26.06 -16.44
CA LEU A 21 24.49 25.92 -15.32
C LEU A 21 24.38 24.43 -14.95
N HIS A 22 25.39 23.90 -14.27
CA HIS A 22 25.20 22.69 -13.47
C HIS A 22 24.38 23.07 -12.23
N ALA A 23 23.06 22.96 -12.34
CA ALA A 23 22.19 22.89 -11.18
C ALA A 23 22.55 21.62 -10.39
N GLN A 24 23.56 21.70 -9.52
CA GLN A 24 23.88 20.62 -8.59
C GLN A 24 22.66 20.42 -7.69
N ALA A 25 21.95 19.31 -7.87
CA ALA A 25 20.87 18.89 -7.00
C ALA A 25 21.42 18.86 -5.56
N ARG A 26 20.86 19.71 -4.69
CA ARG A 26 21.29 19.75 -3.28
C ARG A 26 21.08 18.37 -2.66
N PRO A 27 22.07 17.81 -1.94
CA PRO A 27 21.92 16.48 -1.35
C PRO A 27 20.75 16.46 -0.37
N ILE A 28 19.86 15.48 -0.53
CA ILE A 28 18.69 15.30 0.33
C ILE A 28 19.19 15.07 1.77
N GLN A 29 18.77 15.92 2.70
CA GLN A 29 19.26 15.93 4.09
C GLN A 29 18.97 14.63 4.86
N SER A 30 17.91 13.92 4.47
CA SER A 30 17.51 12.65 5.08
C SER A 30 17.19 11.66 3.97
N PRO A 31 18.21 10.97 3.42
CA PRO A 31 18.00 9.99 2.37
C PRO A 31 17.08 8.87 2.88
N ARG A 32 16.33 8.29 1.95
CA ARG A 32 15.49 7.12 2.23
C ARG A 32 16.36 5.87 2.23
N ASP A 33 15.99 4.91 3.04
CA ASP A 33 16.63 3.61 3.10
C ASP A 33 15.59 2.52 3.29
N SER A 34 15.98 1.29 2.99
CA SER A 34 15.12 0.13 3.12
C SER A 34 15.86 -1.04 3.75
N VAL A 35 15.22 -1.70 4.71
CA VAL A 35 15.66 -2.98 5.25
C VAL A 35 14.58 -4.02 4.98
N SER A 36 14.98 -5.24 4.66
CA SER A 36 14.06 -6.37 4.48
C SER A 36 14.58 -7.59 5.20
N LEU A 37 13.66 -8.40 5.72
CA LEU A 37 13.93 -9.71 6.27
C LEU A 37 13.02 -10.73 5.61
N THR A 38 13.59 -11.83 5.17
CA THR A 38 12.87 -12.97 4.58
C THR A 38 13.06 -14.19 5.48
N MET A 39 11.94 -14.79 5.89
CA MET A 39 11.86 -16.07 6.60
C MET A 39 11.11 -17.05 5.68
N ASP A 40 11.86 -17.94 5.01
CA ASP A 40 11.37 -18.81 3.93
C ASP A 40 10.76 -18.03 2.75
N THR A 41 9.44 -18.12 2.56
CA THR A 41 8.67 -17.37 1.54
C THR A 41 8.00 -16.10 2.10
N ASN A 42 8.17 -15.85 3.40
CA ASN A 42 7.56 -14.73 4.11
C ASN A 42 8.55 -13.58 4.20
N ALA A 43 8.14 -12.38 3.81
CA ALA A 43 9.00 -11.21 3.77
C ALA A 43 8.33 -10.01 4.43
N ILE A 44 9.12 -9.29 5.22
CA ILE A 44 8.79 -7.97 5.77
C ILE A 44 9.85 -6.97 5.28
N SER A 45 9.40 -5.82 4.82
CA SER A 45 10.25 -4.73 4.35
C SER A 45 9.84 -3.41 4.98
N ILE A 46 10.82 -2.63 5.41
CA ILE A 46 10.63 -1.32 6.02
C ILE A 46 11.35 -0.30 5.16
N ASN A 47 10.65 0.74 4.75
CA ASN A 47 11.19 1.83 3.97
C ASN A 47 11.02 3.14 4.76
N TYR A 48 12.11 3.74 5.20
CA TYR A 48 12.12 4.85 6.16
C TYR A 48 13.08 5.98 5.75
N GLY A 49 12.89 7.19 6.28
CA GLY A 49 13.82 8.31 6.10
C GLY A 49 14.86 8.33 7.22
N ARG A 50 16.13 8.57 6.88
CA ARG A 50 17.28 8.48 7.82
C ARG A 50 17.84 9.84 8.22
N PRO A 51 17.25 10.55 9.20
CA PRO A 51 17.85 11.77 9.73
C PRO A 51 19.14 11.49 10.52
N SER A 52 20.16 12.32 10.34
CA SER A 52 21.42 12.29 11.12
C SER A 52 21.43 13.36 12.20
N MET A 53 22.18 13.19 13.29
CA MET A 53 22.14 14.16 14.42
C MET A 53 22.53 15.58 14.00
N ARG A 54 23.68 15.74 13.32
CA ARG A 54 24.20 17.04 12.83
C ARG A 54 24.24 18.13 13.92
N GLY A 55 24.68 17.76 15.13
CA GLY A 55 24.77 18.68 16.28
C GLY A 55 23.42 19.12 16.86
N ARG A 56 22.30 18.49 16.48
CA ARG A 56 20.97 18.80 16.99
C ARG A 56 20.63 17.92 18.19
N THR A 57 19.81 18.46 19.10
CA THR A 57 19.19 17.68 20.17
C THR A 57 18.20 16.67 19.58
N ILE A 58 18.40 15.38 19.88
CA ILE A 58 17.58 14.30 19.31
C ILE A 58 16.38 14.03 20.20
N MET A 59 16.62 13.48 21.39
CA MET A 59 15.59 13.20 22.38
C MET A 59 15.05 14.48 23.01
N GLY A 60 13.72 14.67 22.98
CA GLY A 60 13.07 15.93 23.35
C GLY A 60 13.19 17.04 22.31
N GLY A 61 13.97 16.85 21.24
CA GLY A 61 14.11 17.77 20.11
C GLY A 61 13.46 17.21 18.84
N LEU A 62 14.25 16.53 17.99
CA LEU A 62 13.75 15.90 16.77
C LEU A 62 12.79 14.73 17.04
N VAL A 63 12.98 14.04 18.15
CA VAL A 63 12.09 13.02 18.70
C VAL A 63 11.31 13.70 19.85
N PRO A 64 10.04 14.09 19.63
CA PRO A 64 9.28 14.84 20.62
C PRO A 64 8.76 13.93 21.73
N TRP A 65 8.88 14.38 22.98
CA TRP A 65 8.25 13.72 24.12
C TRP A 65 6.74 13.97 24.17
N GLY A 66 5.99 12.94 24.53
CA GLY A 66 4.53 12.99 24.72
C GLY A 66 3.73 13.22 23.44
N LYS A 67 4.36 13.17 22.26
CA LYS A 67 3.71 13.42 20.97
C LYS A 67 3.98 12.30 19.99
N VAL A 68 3.01 12.01 19.15
CA VAL A 68 3.17 11.04 18.07
C VAL A 68 4.24 11.54 17.10
N TRP A 69 5.25 10.71 16.90
CA TRP A 69 6.37 10.93 16.00
C TRP A 69 6.28 9.97 14.82
N ARG A 70 6.59 10.49 13.64
CA ARG A 70 6.58 9.74 12.36
C ARG A 70 7.67 8.68 12.21
N THR A 71 8.53 8.55 13.22
CA THR A 71 9.60 7.55 13.28
C THR A 71 10.48 7.58 12.02
N GLY A 72 11.06 8.76 11.74
CA GLY A 72 11.84 9.01 10.53
C GLY A 72 11.76 10.47 10.06
N ALA A 73 12.05 10.72 8.78
CA ALA A 73 12.02 12.05 8.15
C ALA A 73 11.30 12.04 6.80
N ASN A 74 10.72 13.18 6.43
CA ASN A 74 9.96 13.42 5.19
C ASN A 74 8.67 12.60 5.11
N GLU A 75 8.64 11.55 4.30
CA GLU A 75 7.51 10.62 4.20
C GLU A 75 7.38 9.75 5.45
N ALA A 76 6.18 9.22 5.70
CA ALA A 76 5.98 8.25 6.78
C ALA A 76 6.82 6.98 6.54
N THR A 77 7.29 6.36 7.62
CA THR A 77 7.97 5.07 7.54
C THR A 77 6.97 3.99 7.16
N HIS A 78 7.21 3.31 6.04
CA HIS A 78 6.32 2.27 5.53
C HIS A 78 6.80 0.89 5.98
N VAL A 79 5.86 0.08 6.47
CA VAL A 79 6.07 -1.33 6.84
C VAL A 79 5.19 -2.18 5.93
N ARG A 80 5.80 -3.07 5.16
CA ARG A 80 5.09 -4.00 4.27
C ARG A 80 5.43 -5.42 4.67
N THR A 81 4.43 -6.26 4.88
CA THR A 81 4.60 -7.69 5.14
C THR A 81 3.66 -8.51 4.26
N ASN A 82 4.11 -9.68 3.76
CA ASN A 82 3.27 -10.62 3.01
C ASN A 82 2.66 -11.74 3.88
N PHE A 83 2.90 -11.72 5.19
CA PHE A 83 2.44 -12.71 6.15
C PHE A 83 1.80 -12.07 7.39
N ASP A 84 0.97 -12.85 8.06
CA ASP A 84 0.32 -12.41 9.29
C ASP A 84 1.28 -12.68 10.45
N MET A 85 1.35 -11.75 11.39
CA MET A 85 2.33 -11.80 12.47
C MET A 85 1.72 -11.31 13.78
N THR A 86 2.28 -11.76 14.89
CA THR A 86 2.15 -11.06 16.16
C THR A 86 3.27 -10.04 16.21
N PHE A 87 2.96 -8.74 16.30
CA PHE A 87 3.93 -7.64 16.32
C PHE A 87 3.81 -6.89 17.65
N GLY A 88 4.85 -6.95 18.48
CA GLY A 88 4.81 -6.39 19.84
C GLY A 88 3.69 -6.97 20.70
N GLY A 89 3.36 -8.25 20.52
CA GLY A 89 2.24 -8.91 21.20
C GLY A 89 0.86 -8.69 20.57
N VAL A 90 0.74 -7.83 19.56
CA VAL A 90 -0.55 -7.53 18.90
C VAL A 90 -0.68 -8.28 17.57
N PRO A 91 -1.80 -8.96 17.28
CA PRO A 91 -2.05 -9.55 15.96
C PRO A 91 -2.10 -8.51 14.84
N VAL A 92 -1.28 -8.70 13.82
CA VAL A 92 -1.17 -7.83 12.63
C VAL A 92 -1.26 -8.68 11.38
N THR A 93 -2.23 -8.39 10.52
CA THR A 93 -2.36 -9.09 9.24
C THR A 93 -1.32 -8.63 8.23
N ARG A 94 -1.01 -9.45 7.23
CA ARG A 94 -0.22 -9.02 6.06
C ARG A 94 -0.81 -7.76 5.43
N GLY A 95 0.04 -6.89 4.89
CA GLY A 95 -0.40 -5.63 4.32
C GLY A 95 0.70 -4.58 4.24
N LEU A 96 0.28 -3.35 3.95
CA LEU A 96 1.10 -2.15 3.97
C LEU A 96 0.56 -1.21 5.04
N TYR A 97 1.44 -0.76 5.91
CA TYR A 97 1.14 0.11 7.06
C TYR A 97 2.15 1.24 7.15
N THR A 98 1.85 2.25 7.98
CA THR A 98 2.83 3.24 8.42
C THR A 98 3.21 3.02 9.89
N LEU A 99 4.49 3.23 10.20
CA LEU A 99 5.06 3.10 11.53
C LEU A 99 5.14 4.48 12.19
N TRP A 100 4.60 4.57 13.40
CA TRP A 100 4.65 5.74 14.26
C TRP A 100 5.12 5.32 15.65
N THR A 101 5.59 6.28 16.42
CA THR A 101 5.97 6.08 17.83
C THR A 101 5.37 7.18 18.68
N LEU A 102 5.12 6.90 19.95
CA LEU A 102 4.80 7.90 20.97
C LEU A 102 5.90 7.83 22.02
N PRO A 103 6.97 8.61 21.84
CA PRO A 103 8.08 8.66 22.77
C PRO A 103 7.68 9.37 24.06
N SER A 104 8.16 8.90 25.20
CA SER A 104 8.11 9.62 26.48
C SER A 104 9.40 9.35 27.27
N GLU A 105 9.65 10.15 28.30
CA GLU A 105 10.83 9.99 29.16
C GLU A 105 10.85 8.62 29.87
N ASN A 106 9.68 8.06 30.17
CA ASN A 106 9.53 6.82 30.95
C ASN A 106 9.23 5.58 30.11
N GLY A 107 9.17 5.71 28.78
CA GLY A 107 8.83 4.59 27.91
C GLY A 107 8.36 5.03 26.52
N TRP A 108 8.32 4.07 25.60
CA TRP A 108 7.92 4.31 24.22
C TRP A 108 6.76 3.41 23.85
N LYS A 109 5.77 3.98 23.16
CA LYS A 109 4.79 3.16 22.44
C LYS A 109 5.13 3.12 20.96
N VAL A 110 4.93 1.96 20.36
CA VAL A 110 5.03 1.75 18.92
C VAL A 110 3.62 1.61 18.36
N ILE A 111 3.38 2.20 17.20
CA ILE A 111 2.07 2.30 16.57
C ILE A 111 2.20 1.84 15.11
N LEU A 112 1.36 0.90 14.69
CA LEU A 112 1.13 0.60 13.27
C LEU A 112 -0.22 1.18 12.85
N ASN A 113 -0.23 2.01 11.81
CA ASN A 113 -1.42 2.70 11.32
C ASN A 113 -1.76 2.27 9.88
N LYS A 114 -3.06 2.17 9.57
CA LYS A 114 -3.57 1.72 8.26
C LYS A 114 -3.49 2.77 7.16
N GLN A 115 -3.29 4.05 7.50
CA GLN A 115 -3.10 5.11 6.51
C GLN A 115 -1.78 4.94 5.79
N THR A 116 -1.82 5.06 4.47
CA THR A 116 -0.65 5.02 3.58
C THR A 116 -0.74 6.15 2.54
N GLY A 117 0.41 6.57 1.99
CA GLY A 117 0.48 7.63 0.96
C GLY A 117 0.33 9.06 1.48
N GLN A 118 0.21 9.27 2.79
CA GLN A 118 0.16 10.59 3.40
C GLN A 118 1.56 11.20 3.62
N TRP A 119 1.63 12.54 3.57
CA TRP A 119 2.83 13.26 4.01
C TRP A 119 3.13 12.96 5.48
N GLY A 120 4.40 12.81 5.83
CA GLY A 120 4.82 12.10 7.05
C GLY A 120 4.44 12.73 8.39
N THR A 121 3.70 13.84 8.44
CA THR A 121 3.16 14.39 9.70
C THR A 121 1.64 14.29 9.81
N ARG A 122 0.93 13.85 8.76
CA ARG A 122 -0.52 13.63 8.82
C ARG A 122 -0.77 12.26 9.45
N TYR A 123 -1.47 12.25 10.59
CA TYR A 123 -1.74 11.06 11.39
C TYR A 123 -3.17 11.11 11.91
N ASP A 124 -3.93 10.03 11.71
CA ASP A 124 -5.26 9.83 12.30
C ASP A 124 -5.24 8.58 13.21
N GLU A 125 -5.34 8.82 14.50
CA GLU A 125 -5.36 7.78 15.53
C GLU A 125 -6.49 6.75 15.34
N ARG A 126 -7.61 7.13 14.71
CA ARG A 126 -8.72 6.20 14.40
C ARG A 126 -8.33 5.10 13.42
N GLN A 127 -7.19 5.24 12.74
CA GLN A 127 -6.65 4.29 11.78
C GLN A 127 -5.55 3.40 12.39
N ASP A 128 -5.27 3.51 13.68
CA ASP A 128 -4.32 2.62 14.37
C ASP A 128 -4.81 1.17 14.28
N LEU A 129 -3.94 0.30 13.76
CA LEU A 129 -4.13 -1.14 13.78
C LEU A 129 -3.59 -1.75 15.08
N ALA A 130 -2.45 -1.26 15.54
CA ALA A 130 -1.78 -1.71 16.75
C ALA A 130 -1.12 -0.54 17.45
N ARG A 131 -1.19 -0.53 18.79
CA ARG A 131 -0.48 0.40 19.66
C ARG A 131 -0.09 -0.35 20.93
N PHE A 132 1.20 -0.43 21.23
CA PHE A 132 1.70 -1.20 22.36
C PHE A 132 3.00 -0.59 22.91
N ASP A 133 3.30 -0.92 24.17
CA ASP A 133 4.56 -0.55 24.81
C ASP A 133 5.72 -1.35 24.22
N ALA A 134 6.82 -0.66 23.89
CA ALA A 134 8.03 -1.26 23.34
C ALA A 134 9.14 -1.26 24.39
N LYS A 135 10.05 -2.24 24.27
CA LYS A 135 11.26 -2.29 25.11
C LYS A 135 12.22 -1.20 24.65
N VAL A 136 12.73 -0.41 25.59
CA VAL A 136 13.71 0.65 25.34
C VAL A 136 15.01 0.32 26.07
N GLU A 137 16.13 0.48 25.38
CA GLU A 137 17.47 0.23 25.89
C GLU A 137 18.35 1.46 25.65
N THR A 138 19.30 1.69 26.56
CA THR A 138 20.37 2.68 26.38
C THR A 138 21.59 1.99 25.79
N LEU A 139 22.14 2.55 24.72
CA LEU A 139 23.35 2.09 24.04
C LEU A 139 24.60 2.70 24.65
N ASP A 140 25.67 1.92 24.74
CA ASP A 140 26.98 2.39 25.20
C ASP A 140 27.55 3.47 24.26
N ALA A 141 27.50 3.18 22.95
CA ALA A 141 27.94 4.08 21.89
C ALA A 141 26.73 4.67 21.14
N PRO A 142 26.77 5.98 20.79
CA PRO A 142 25.69 6.61 20.07
C PRO A 142 25.63 6.17 18.61
N VAL A 143 24.42 6.17 18.04
CA VAL A 143 24.15 5.97 16.62
C VAL A 143 23.87 7.34 15.97
N ASP A 144 24.74 7.80 15.09
CA ASP A 144 24.64 9.15 14.50
C ASP A 144 23.47 9.36 13.56
N THR A 145 23.06 8.31 12.85
CA THR A 145 21.99 8.37 11.85
C THR A 145 20.91 7.37 12.21
N PHE A 146 19.67 7.85 12.31
CA PHE A 146 18.51 7.02 12.60
C PHE A 146 18.51 5.78 11.70
N THR A 147 18.48 4.62 12.32
CA THR A 147 18.61 3.34 11.63
C THR A 147 17.54 2.38 12.14
N ILE A 148 16.84 1.73 11.21
CA ILE A 148 15.94 0.63 11.48
C ILE A 148 16.59 -0.65 11.00
N GLY A 149 16.76 -1.60 11.91
CA GLY A 149 17.28 -2.94 11.64
C GLY A 149 16.20 -4.00 11.81
N LEU A 150 16.36 -5.10 11.08
CA LEU A 150 15.59 -6.33 11.24
C LEU A 150 16.56 -7.47 11.52
N ARG A 151 16.27 -8.29 12.52
CA ARG A 151 17.10 -9.43 12.89
C ARG A 151 16.24 -10.64 13.19
N GLN A 152 16.51 -11.76 12.53
CA GLN A 152 15.87 -13.02 12.84
C GLN A 152 16.37 -13.57 14.18
N THR A 153 15.46 -14.05 15.02
CA THR A 153 15.75 -14.57 16.37
C THR A 153 15.39 -16.05 16.50
N GLY A 154 14.62 -16.61 15.55
CA GLY A 154 14.25 -18.01 15.48
C GLY A 154 13.69 -18.36 14.10
N SER A 155 13.16 -19.57 13.92
CA SER A 155 12.58 -20.00 12.63
C SER A 155 11.35 -19.19 12.21
N THR A 156 10.54 -18.77 13.18
CA THR A 156 9.33 -17.96 12.97
C THR A 156 9.40 -16.58 13.59
N SER A 157 10.43 -16.29 14.40
CA SER A 157 10.54 -15.07 15.20
C SER A 157 11.69 -14.18 14.75
N ALA A 158 11.48 -12.88 14.90
CA ALA A 158 12.44 -11.84 14.59
C ALA A 158 12.18 -10.59 15.45
N GLU A 159 13.05 -9.61 15.36
CA GLU A 159 12.90 -8.32 16.00
C GLU A 159 13.17 -7.18 15.02
N MET A 160 12.44 -6.08 15.20
CA MET A 160 12.74 -4.78 14.62
C MET A 160 13.39 -3.91 15.70
N ALA A 161 14.50 -3.26 15.36
CA ALA A 161 15.19 -2.33 16.25
C ALA A 161 15.27 -0.94 15.62
N LEU A 162 14.79 0.08 16.33
CA LEU A 162 14.96 1.50 16.00
C LEU A 162 16.13 2.03 16.82
N SER A 163 17.18 2.56 16.20
CA SER A 163 18.35 3.10 16.93
C SER A 163 18.69 4.52 16.50
N TRP A 164 18.84 5.43 17.48
CA TRP A 164 19.33 6.79 17.26
C TRP A 164 19.89 7.37 18.55
N GLU A 165 20.99 8.13 18.44
CA GLU A 165 21.72 8.60 19.60
C GLU A 165 22.02 7.38 20.50
N LYS A 166 21.77 7.45 21.80
CA LYS A 166 21.93 6.33 22.72
C LYS A 166 20.65 5.53 22.93
N THR A 167 19.57 5.78 22.19
CA THR A 167 18.32 5.05 22.41
C THR A 167 18.15 3.93 21.38
N ARG A 168 17.79 2.74 21.86
CA ARG A 168 17.33 1.63 21.05
C ARG A 168 15.94 1.18 21.48
N VAL A 169 15.01 1.08 20.54
CA VAL A 169 13.65 0.59 20.76
C VAL A 169 13.49 -0.75 20.04
N ILE A 170 13.09 -1.79 20.78
CA ILE A 170 12.99 -3.16 20.28
C ILE A 170 11.53 -3.58 20.20
N VAL A 171 11.16 -4.12 19.05
CA VAL A 171 9.83 -4.67 18.78
C VAL A 171 9.96 -6.11 18.30
N PRO A 172 9.66 -7.10 19.14
CA PRO A 172 9.63 -8.49 18.70
C PRO A 172 8.44 -8.73 17.79
N PHE A 173 8.62 -9.63 16.81
CA PHE A 173 7.53 -10.12 16.00
C PHE A 173 7.71 -11.58 15.62
N GLU A 174 6.59 -12.27 15.44
CA GLU A 174 6.58 -13.68 15.08
C GLU A 174 5.56 -13.94 13.98
N LYS A 175 5.96 -14.70 12.95
CA LYS A 175 5.05 -15.23 11.95
C LYS A 175 3.96 -16.03 12.64
N ASN A 176 2.72 -15.67 12.36
CA ASN A 176 1.56 -16.31 12.95
C ASN A 176 0.61 -16.78 11.86
N ASP A 177 0.86 -17.98 11.36
CA ASP A 177 0.06 -18.64 10.33
C ASP A 177 -1.35 -19.03 10.83
N LYS A 178 -1.62 -18.89 12.13
CA LYS A 178 -2.93 -19.16 12.76
C LYS A 178 -3.82 -17.91 12.84
N ILE A 179 -3.29 -16.71 12.65
CA ILE A 179 -4.13 -15.52 12.46
C ILE A 179 -4.87 -15.73 11.14
N ARG A 180 -6.20 -15.87 11.21
CA ARG A 180 -7.03 -15.82 10.00
C ARG A 180 -6.99 -14.38 9.51
N PRO A 181 -6.53 -14.09 8.28
CA PRO A 181 -6.51 -12.73 7.77
C PRO A 181 -7.90 -12.11 7.90
N LEU A 182 -8.01 -10.83 8.25
CA LEU A 182 -9.33 -10.22 8.45
C LEU A 182 -10.19 -10.28 7.18
N SER A 183 -9.51 -10.30 6.02
CA SER A 183 -10.08 -10.53 4.70
C SER A 183 -9.13 -11.45 3.92
N PRO A 184 -9.25 -12.78 4.04
CA PRO A 184 -8.36 -13.72 3.37
C PRO A 184 -8.48 -13.60 1.83
N PRO A 185 -7.45 -14.00 1.06
CA PRO A 185 -7.61 -14.12 -0.39
C PRO A 185 -8.59 -15.26 -0.73
N ASP A 186 -9.27 -15.12 -1.86
CA ASP A 186 -10.12 -16.14 -2.47
C ASP A 186 -10.13 -15.98 -4.00
N SER A 187 -10.68 -16.96 -4.71
CA SER A 187 -10.79 -16.93 -6.16
C SER A 187 -12.02 -17.64 -6.69
N ALA A 188 -12.52 -17.16 -7.82
CA ALA A 188 -13.56 -17.81 -8.61
C ALA A 188 -13.04 -18.03 -10.03
N GLN A 189 -13.48 -19.10 -10.68
CA GLN A 189 -13.14 -19.35 -12.08
C GLN A 189 -14.29 -20.02 -12.81
N ALA A 190 -14.37 -19.78 -14.12
CA ALA A 190 -15.28 -20.43 -15.05
C ALA A 190 -14.58 -20.69 -16.38
N SER A 191 -15.12 -21.64 -17.15
CA SER A 191 -14.76 -21.83 -18.56
C SER A 191 -15.74 -21.06 -19.43
N VAL A 192 -15.25 -20.14 -20.25
CA VAL A 192 -16.06 -19.35 -21.18
C VAL A 192 -15.42 -19.48 -22.56
N GLY A 193 -16.16 -20.02 -23.53
CA GLY A 193 -15.60 -20.36 -24.85
C GLY A 193 -14.44 -21.37 -24.79
N GLY A 194 -14.46 -22.28 -23.81
CA GLY A 194 -13.39 -23.25 -23.59
C GLY A 194 -12.09 -22.67 -23.00
N LYS A 195 -12.10 -21.39 -22.59
CA LYS A 195 -10.94 -20.69 -22.01
C LYS A 195 -11.20 -20.27 -20.58
N THR A 196 -10.14 -20.15 -19.79
CA THR A 196 -10.26 -19.83 -18.37
C THR A 196 -10.55 -18.33 -18.18
N VAL A 197 -11.60 -18.04 -17.41
CA VAL A 197 -11.85 -16.73 -16.82
C VAL A 197 -11.69 -16.87 -15.31
N ARG A 198 -10.80 -16.09 -14.70
CA ARG A 198 -10.47 -16.16 -13.27
C ARG A 198 -10.59 -14.81 -12.60
N VAL A 199 -11.26 -14.78 -11.45
CA VAL A 199 -11.28 -13.64 -10.54
C VAL A 199 -10.52 -14.00 -9.27
N ARG A 200 -9.59 -13.13 -8.85
CA ARG A 200 -8.93 -13.22 -7.54
C ARG A 200 -9.28 -12.00 -6.72
N TYR A 201 -9.67 -12.18 -5.47
CA TYR A 201 -10.17 -11.13 -4.60
C TYR A 201 -9.78 -11.40 -3.13
N SER A 202 -10.03 -10.44 -2.25
CA SER A 202 -10.00 -10.68 -0.80
C SER A 202 -11.43 -10.72 -0.26
N LYS A 203 -11.74 -11.68 0.61
CA LYS A 203 -13.08 -11.91 1.19
C LYS A 203 -13.26 -11.22 2.55
N PRO A 204 -13.70 -9.94 2.64
CA PRO A 204 -14.00 -9.32 3.92
C PRO A 204 -15.21 -9.97 4.60
N PHE A 205 -15.15 -10.01 5.93
CA PHE A 205 -16.26 -10.42 6.79
C PHE A 205 -17.04 -9.21 7.32
N MET A 206 -18.35 -9.36 7.54
CA MET A 206 -19.23 -8.32 8.07
C MET A 206 -18.81 -7.90 9.48
N ARG A 207 -18.64 -8.87 10.38
CA ARG A 207 -18.22 -8.65 11.78
C ARG A 207 -19.12 -7.66 12.52
N GLY A 208 -20.43 -7.82 12.35
CA GLY A 208 -21.44 -6.96 12.97
C GLY A 208 -21.51 -5.54 12.41
N ARG A 209 -20.76 -5.24 11.34
CA ARG A 209 -20.82 -3.92 10.69
C ARG A 209 -21.94 -3.90 9.66
N GLU A 210 -22.59 -2.76 9.56
CA GLU A 210 -23.46 -2.44 8.43
C GLU A 210 -22.62 -2.39 7.14
N ILE A 211 -23.06 -3.10 6.11
CA ILE A 211 -22.28 -3.23 4.88
C ILE A 211 -22.57 -2.07 3.95
N TRP A 212 -23.84 -1.91 3.57
CA TRP A 212 -24.23 -0.96 2.55
C TRP A 212 -24.36 0.45 3.14
N GLY A 213 -23.76 1.44 2.49
CA GLY A 213 -23.71 2.82 3.00
C GLY A 213 -22.59 3.10 4.01
N VAL A 214 -21.99 2.06 4.60
CA VAL A 214 -20.89 2.19 5.58
C VAL A 214 -19.59 1.54 5.09
N VAL A 215 -19.52 0.20 5.05
CA VAL A 215 -18.32 -0.50 4.56
C VAL A 215 -18.20 -0.41 3.04
N VAL A 216 -19.33 -0.43 2.36
CA VAL A 216 -19.49 -0.26 0.91
C VAL A 216 -20.25 1.05 0.70
N PRO A 217 -19.54 2.17 0.42
CA PRO A 217 -20.15 3.50 0.37
C PRO A 217 -21.04 3.63 -0.86
N TRP A 218 -22.22 4.21 -0.70
CA TRP A 218 -23.13 4.52 -1.81
C TRP A 218 -22.56 5.60 -2.73
N ASP A 219 -22.92 5.51 -4.01
CA ASP A 219 -22.64 6.49 -5.07
C ASP A 219 -21.15 6.83 -5.25
N SER A 220 -20.28 5.98 -4.71
CA SER A 220 -18.84 6.17 -4.67
C SER A 220 -18.13 4.94 -5.22
N VAL A 221 -16.96 5.15 -5.83
CA VAL A 221 -16.17 4.02 -6.31
C VAL A 221 -15.65 3.19 -5.14
N TRP A 222 -16.08 1.94 -5.05
CA TRP A 222 -15.61 0.95 -4.10
C TRP A 222 -14.59 0.02 -4.75
N ARG A 223 -13.50 -0.25 -4.02
CA ARG A 223 -12.51 -1.28 -4.37
C ARG A 223 -13.09 -2.65 -4.03
N THR A 224 -14.00 -3.13 -4.88
CA THR A 224 -14.72 -4.41 -4.77
C THR A 224 -13.89 -5.47 -4.04
N GLY A 225 -14.23 -5.79 -2.79
CA GLY A 225 -13.41 -6.62 -1.90
C GLY A 225 -12.62 -5.84 -0.83
N ALA A 226 -11.48 -6.39 -0.39
CA ALA A 226 -10.61 -5.80 0.65
C ALA A 226 -9.11 -6.00 0.33
N ASN A 227 -8.20 -5.43 1.13
CA ASN A 227 -6.73 -5.53 1.01
C ASN A 227 -6.13 -5.28 -0.39
N ASN A 228 -6.00 -6.32 -1.22
CA ASN A 228 -5.51 -6.22 -2.60
C ASN A 228 -6.63 -5.91 -3.60
N ALA A 229 -6.29 -5.27 -4.72
CA ALA A 229 -7.24 -5.04 -5.80
C ALA A 229 -7.80 -6.35 -6.35
N THR A 230 -9.11 -6.42 -6.57
CA THR A 230 -9.74 -7.57 -7.21
C THR A 230 -9.34 -7.61 -8.67
N SER A 231 -8.77 -8.72 -9.11
CA SER A 231 -8.26 -8.91 -10.47
C SER A 231 -9.14 -9.86 -11.26
N LEU A 232 -9.41 -9.53 -12.52
CA LEU A 232 -9.99 -10.41 -13.52
C LEU A 232 -8.91 -10.77 -14.54
N GLN A 233 -8.72 -12.06 -14.82
CA GLN A 233 -7.85 -12.55 -15.88
C GLN A 233 -8.68 -13.40 -16.84
N THR A 234 -8.54 -13.14 -18.13
CA THR A 234 -9.21 -13.89 -19.20
C THR A 234 -8.26 -14.16 -20.34
N GLU A 235 -8.28 -15.40 -20.84
CA GLU A 235 -7.49 -15.87 -21.99
C GLU A 235 -8.20 -15.63 -23.32
N THR A 236 -9.45 -15.17 -23.29
CA THR A 236 -10.25 -14.83 -24.48
C THR A 236 -10.92 -13.47 -24.33
N GLY A 237 -11.34 -12.87 -25.45
CA GLY A 237 -12.24 -11.72 -25.41
C GLY A 237 -13.56 -12.12 -24.76
N LEU A 238 -14.11 -11.23 -23.95
CA LEU A 238 -15.37 -11.46 -23.24
C LEU A 238 -16.41 -10.42 -23.62
N THR A 239 -17.64 -10.87 -23.72
CA THR A 239 -18.84 -10.03 -23.62
C THR A 239 -19.34 -10.12 -22.18
N VAL A 240 -19.36 -9.00 -21.47
CA VAL A 240 -19.79 -8.87 -20.07
C VAL A 240 -20.98 -7.93 -20.04
N GLY A 241 -22.18 -8.48 -19.85
CA GLY A 241 -23.43 -7.77 -20.13
C GLY A 241 -23.46 -7.34 -21.61
N GLU A 242 -23.58 -6.04 -21.86
CA GLU A 242 -23.57 -5.46 -23.22
C GLU A 242 -22.18 -4.99 -23.67
N GLN A 243 -21.17 -5.06 -22.79
CA GLN A 243 -19.84 -4.51 -23.06
C GLN A 243 -18.89 -5.60 -23.51
N THR A 244 -17.97 -5.30 -24.43
CA THR A 244 -16.93 -6.25 -24.84
C THR A 244 -15.54 -5.80 -24.37
N ILE A 245 -14.75 -6.74 -23.86
CA ILE A 245 -13.37 -6.52 -23.44
C ILE A 245 -12.45 -7.55 -24.11
N PRO A 246 -11.22 -7.18 -24.51
CA PRO A 246 -10.27 -8.14 -25.07
C PRO A 246 -9.73 -9.12 -24.00
N ALA A 247 -9.04 -10.16 -24.44
CA ALA A 247 -8.26 -11.01 -23.53
C ALA A 247 -7.23 -10.17 -22.76
N GLY A 248 -6.95 -10.53 -21.51
CA GLY A 248 -5.99 -9.79 -20.69
C GLY A 248 -6.23 -9.86 -19.19
N SER A 249 -5.57 -8.94 -18.48
CA SER A 249 -5.67 -8.78 -17.02
C SER A 249 -6.22 -7.41 -16.67
N TYR A 250 -7.20 -7.40 -15.77
CA TYR A 250 -7.99 -6.23 -15.40
C TYR A 250 -8.11 -6.11 -13.89
N VAL A 251 -8.43 -4.91 -13.43
CA VAL A 251 -8.84 -4.61 -12.06
C VAL A 251 -10.34 -4.32 -12.04
N LEU A 252 -11.03 -4.91 -11.08
CA LEU A 252 -12.46 -4.70 -10.84
C LEU A 252 -12.67 -3.70 -9.70
N ARG A 253 -13.45 -2.67 -9.96
CA ARG A 253 -14.04 -1.76 -8.98
C ARG A 253 -15.55 -1.74 -9.16
N SER A 254 -16.29 -1.07 -8.29
CA SER A 254 -17.73 -0.94 -8.44
C SER A 254 -18.26 0.40 -7.96
N VAL A 255 -19.42 0.79 -8.45
CA VAL A 255 -20.21 1.90 -7.90
C VAL A 255 -21.54 1.31 -7.44
N PRO A 256 -21.73 1.10 -6.14
CA PRO A 256 -22.98 0.61 -5.58
C PRO A 256 -23.95 1.79 -5.43
N LYS A 257 -25.22 1.53 -5.71
CA LYS A 257 -26.35 2.38 -5.38
C LYS A 257 -27.43 1.54 -4.71
N GLU A 258 -28.39 2.20 -4.09
CA GLU A 258 -29.46 1.52 -3.36
C GLU A 258 -30.19 0.46 -4.21
N ASN A 259 -30.40 0.72 -5.50
CA ASN A 259 -31.12 -0.19 -6.40
C ASN A 259 -30.33 -0.61 -7.66
N SER A 260 -29.04 -0.29 -7.73
CA SER A 260 -28.23 -0.65 -8.90
C SER A 260 -26.77 -0.82 -8.52
N PHE A 261 -26.03 -1.60 -9.30
CA PHE A 261 -24.60 -1.78 -9.08
C PHE A 261 -23.88 -1.78 -10.41
N THR A 262 -22.87 -0.93 -10.56
CA THR A 262 -22.06 -0.87 -11.78
C THR A 262 -20.70 -1.46 -11.51
N LEU A 263 -20.37 -2.55 -12.20
CA LEU A 263 -19.02 -3.11 -12.23
C LEU A 263 -18.15 -2.27 -13.17
N ILE A 264 -17.00 -1.82 -12.68
CA ILE A 264 -16.01 -1.07 -13.46
C ILE A 264 -14.85 -2.02 -13.75
N ILE A 265 -14.57 -2.22 -15.03
CA ILE A 265 -13.44 -3.02 -15.50
C ILE A 265 -12.38 -2.06 -16.02
N SER A 266 -11.17 -2.09 -15.44
CA SER A 266 -10.07 -1.22 -15.84
C SER A 266 -8.82 -2.04 -16.18
N ARG A 267 -8.01 -1.58 -17.14
CA ARG A 267 -6.65 -2.11 -17.31
C ARG A 267 -5.83 -1.86 -16.04
N ARG A 268 -4.82 -2.69 -15.80
CA ARG A 268 -3.88 -2.49 -14.68
C ARG A 268 -3.00 -1.26 -14.98
N GLY A 269 -3.02 -0.27 -14.10
CA GLY A 269 -2.14 0.90 -14.18
C GLY A 269 -0.73 0.62 -13.63
N GLU A 270 0.23 1.45 -14.02
CA GLU A 270 1.58 1.47 -13.44
C GLU A 270 1.58 2.33 -12.17
N GLY A 271 1.66 1.70 -10.99
CA GLY A 271 1.86 2.41 -9.72
C GLY A 271 0.86 2.06 -8.59
N GLN A 272 1.12 2.62 -7.41
CA GLN A 272 0.26 2.55 -6.23
C GLN A 272 -0.51 3.87 -6.10
N GLY A 273 -1.73 3.91 -6.62
CA GLY A 273 -2.60 5.09 -6.57
C GLY A 273 -4.02 4.78 -7.07
N PRO A 274 -4.95 5.75 -6.99
CA PRO A 274 -6.28 5.62 -7.59
C PRO A 274 -6.16 5.27 -9.08
N ILE A 275 -6.94 4.30 -9.55
CA ILE A 275 -6.93 3.92 -10.96
C ILE A 275 -7.64 5.04 -11.75
N PRO A 276 -6.94 5.72 -12.68
CA PRO A 276 -7.52 6.81 -13.46
C PRO A 276 -8.62 6.29 -14.39
N ASP A 277 -9.60 7.15 -14.68
CA ASP A 277 -10.73 6.81 -15.54
C ASP A 277 -10.30 6.50 -17.00
N SER A 278 -9.15 7.01 -17.43
CA SER A 278 -8.55 6.67 -18.74
C SER A 278 -8.21 5.18 -18.91
N LEU A 279 -8.10 4.42 -17.81
CA LEU A 279 -7.88 2.97 -17.86
C LEU A 279 -9.16 2.15 -17.82
N VAL A 280 -10.33 2.78 -17.66
CA VAL A 280 -11.63 2.09 -17.65
C VAL A 280 -11.95 1.62 -19.08
N VAL A 281 -12.14 0.31 -19.24
CA VAL A 281 -12.50 -0.31 -20.52
C VAL A 281 -13.97 -0.67 -20.62
N ALA A 282 -14.65 -0.84 -19.49
CA ALA A 282 -16.09 -1.09 -19.45
C ALA A 282 -16.69 -0.65 -18.11
N ARG A 283 -17.94 -0.16 -18.18
CA ARG A 283 -18.84 0.05 -17.04
C ARG A 283 -20.07 -0.81 -17.29
N VAL A 284 -20.27 -1.83 -16.47
CA VAL A 284 -21.26 -2.87 -16.70
C VAL A 284 -22.30 -2.84 -15.57
N PRO A 285 -23.56 -2.48 -15.87
CA PRO A 285 -24.65 -2.65 -14.93
C PRO A 285 -24.81 -4.12 -14.55
N MET A 286 -25.05 -4.38 -13.26
CA MET A 286 -25.34 -5.71 -12.73
C MET A 286 -26.77 -5.75 -12.20
N GLN A 287 -27.44 -6.88 -12.43
CA GLN A 287 -28.77 -7.14 -11.89
C GLN A 287 -28.66 -7.42 -10.40
N MET A 288 -29.46 -6.74 -9.58
CA MET A 288 -29.51 -6.95 -8.13
C MET A 288 -30.68 -7.87 -7.77
N GLU A 289 -30.40 -8.80 -6.86
CA GLU A 289 -31.37 -9.66 -6.21
C GLU A 289 -31.12 -9.65 -4.69
N LYS A 290 -32.21 -9.74 -3.91
CA LYS A 290 -32.09 -9.95 -2.48
C LYS A 290 -31.64 -11.39 -2.21
N ALA A 291 -30.67 -11.56 -1.33
CA ALA A 291 -30.21 -12.87 -0.91
C ALA A 291 -31.22 -13.53 0.04
N ASP A 292 -31.52 -14.81 -0.18
CA ASP A 292 -32.42 -15.59 0.70
C ASP A 292 -31.89 -15.69 2.14
N LYS A 293 -30.56 -15.71 2.28
CA LYS A 293 -29.85 -15.72 3.56
C LYS A 293 -28.69 -14.73 3.51
N PRO A 294 -28.32 -14.11 4.65
CA PRO A 294 -27.13 -13.27 4.71
C PRO A 294 -25.88 -14.00 4.21
N ILE A 295 -25.15 -13.36 3.29
CA ILE A 295 -23.89 -13.84 2.74
C ILE A 295 -22.76 -13.21 3.54
N ASP A 296 -22.04 -14.00 4.34
CA ASP A 296 -20.83 -13.58 5.04
C ASP A 296 -19.81 -14.73 5.00
N PRO A 297 -18.59 -14.54 4.45
CA PRO A 297 -17.98 -13.30 3.94
C PRO A 297 -18.49 -12.86 2.56
N PHE A 298 -18.06 -11.67 2.12
CA PHE A 298 -18.18 -11.25 0.72
C PHE A 298 -17.65 -12.33 -0.22
N LYS A 299 -18.42 -12.65 -1.25
CA LYS A 299 -18.12 -13.74 -2.18
C LYS A 299 -18.25 -13.28 -3.63
N ILE A 300 -17.32 -13.73 -4.45
CA ILE A 300 -17.43 -13.71 -5.92
C ILE A 300 -17.45 -15.16 -6.39
N TRP A 301 -18.36 -15.49 -7.30
CA TRP A 301 -18.46 -16.82 -7.90
C TRP A 301 -19.05 -16.74 -9.32
N PHE A 302 -19.05 -17.88 -10.00
CA PHE A 302 -19.70 -18.04 -11.30
C PHE A 302 -20.75 -19.14 -11.20
N ASP A 303 -21.94 -18.88 -11.70
CA ASP A 303 -22.93 -19.92 -12.01
C ASP A 303 -22.91 -20.20 -13.53
N GLN A 304 -23.60 -21.25 -13.97
CA GLN A 304 -23.81 -21.49 -15.41
C GLN A 304 -24.64 -20.33 -15.99
N GLY A 305 -24.14 -19.76 -17.08
CA GLY A 305 -24.82 -18.72 -17.84
C GLY A 305 -25.57 -19.30 -19.06
N PRO A 306 -26.41 -18.47 -19.70
CA PRO A 306 -27.08 -18.85 -20.95
C PRO A 306 -26.06 -19.15 -22.06
N ASN A 307 -26.44 -20.00 -23.01
CA ASN A 307 -25.69 -20.30 -24.23
C ASN A 307 -24.23 -20.76 -23.99
N GLY A 308 -23.98 -21.50 -22.90
CA GLY A 308 -22.64 -21.99 -22.56
C GLY A 308 -21.69 -20.91 -22.02
N GLY A 309 -22.23 -19.73 -21.67
CA GLY A 309 -21.52 -18.70 -20.93
C GLY A 309 -21.49 -18.96 -19.42
N ALA A 310 -21.07 -17.96 -18.67
CA ALA A 310 -21.08 -17.95 -17.22
C ALA A 310 -21.91 -16.77 -16.69
N LEU A 311 -22.43 -16.88 -15.48
CA LEU A 311 -23.08 -15.79 -14.77
C LEU A 311 -22.17 -15.36 -13.62
N LEU A 312 -21.47 -14.24 -13.78
CA LEU A 312 -20.60 -13.69 -12.73
C LEU A 312 -21.46 -13.10 -11.62
N LYS A 313 -21.25 -13.56 -10.39
CA LYS A 313 -22.00 -13.10 -9.20
C LYS A 313 -21.08 -12.52 -8.13
N LEU A 314 -21.56 -11.47 -7.48
CA LEU A 314 -20.96 -10.80 -6.32
C LEU A 314 -22.00 -10.72 -5.22
N GLY A 315 -21.70 -11.24 -4.03
CA GLY A 315 -22.67 -11.28 -2.92
C GLY A 315 -22.06 -10.83 -1.61
N TRP A 316 -22.82 -10.01 -0.86
CA TRP A 316 -22.52 -9.66 0.53
C TRP A 316 -23.79 -9.27 1.28
N ALA A 317 -23.84 -9.62 2.57
CA ALA A 317 -25.00 -9.34 3.41
C ALA A 317 -26.28 -9.84 2.72
N ASP A 318 -27.24 -8.96 2.48
CA ASP A 318 -28.56 -9.26 1.95
C ASP A 318 -28.67 -9.15 0.42
N ARG A 319 -27.57 -9.01 -0.32
CA ARG A 319 -27.62 -8.74 -1.77
C ARG A 319 -26.70 -9.63 -2.59
N VAL A 320 -27.18 -9.97 -3.78
CA VAL A 320 -26.42 -10.61 -4.87
C VAL A 320 -26.54 -9.74 -6.11
N TYR A 321 -25.42 -9.47 -6.76
CA TYR A 321 -25.34 -8.80 -8.04
C TYR A 321 -24.85 -9.78 -9.09
N SER A 322 -25.48 -9.81 -10.26
CA SER A 322 -25.15 -10.75 -11.32
C SER A 322 -25.03 -10.09 -12.69
N VAL A 323 -24.17 -10.66 -13.54
CA VAL A 323 -24.02 -10.24 -14.95
C VAL A 323 -23.56 -11.42 -15.81
N ALA A 324 -24.15 -11.54 -17.01
CA ALA A 324 -23.77 -12.58 -17.95
C ALA A 324 -22.36 -12.31 -18.52
N VAL A 325 -21.60 -13.39 -18.71
CA VAL A 325 -20.27 -13.39 -19.31
C VAL A 325 -20.23 -14.47 -20.39
N ALA A 326 -19.94 -14.06 -21.62
CA ALA A 326 -19.80 -14.96 -22.77
C ALA A 326 -18.48 -14.71 -23.50
N ALA A 327 -18.06 -15.66 -24.33
CA ALA A 327 -16.93 -15.43 -25.23
C ALA A 327 -17.36 -14.40 -26.28
N LYS A 328 -16.44 -13.48 -26.61
CA LYS A 328 -16.60 -12.54 -27.71
C LYS A 328 -16.40 -13.24 -29.05
#